data_AF-R7PQ02-F1
#
_entry.id   AF-R7PQ02-F1
#
_cell.length_a   1.000
_cell.length_b   1.000
_cell.length_c   1.000
_cell.angle_alpha   90.00
_cell.angle_beta   90.00
_cell.angle_gamma   90.00
#
_symmetry.space_group_name_H-M   'P 1'
#
loop_
_entity.id
_entity.type
_entity.pdbx_description
1 polymer ?
#
loop_
_entity_poly.entity_id
_entity_poly.type
_entity_poly.pdbx_seq_one_letter_code
_entity_poly.pdbx_strand_id
1 'polypeptide(L)'
;MKVNGKDIKDISWEDIKNKELIEVFGLQPASYKEFKEYERGNTNFNLQLQSELYSLWKRYTITGNFNSHGSCYRYEVGAQYSLWE
;
A
#
# COMPACT_ATOMS: atom_id res chain seq x y z
N MET A 1 3.84 -1.44 -12.19
CA MET A 1 4.81 -1.83 -11.12
C MET A 1 4.13 -2.90 -10.31
N LYS A 2 4.82 -3.97 -9.93
CA LYS A 2 4.18 -5.12 -9.30
C LYS A 2 4.47 -5.22 -7.81
N VAL A 3 3.45 -5.55 -7.03
CA VAL A 3 3.55 -5.95 -5.62
C VAL A 3 3.02 -7.37 -5.54
N ASN A 4 3.86 -8.30 -5.07
CA ASN A 4 3.50 -9.71 -4.98
C ASN A 4 2.92 -10.28 -6.29
N GLY A 5 3.55 -9.94 -7.43
CA GLY A 5 3.13 -10.37 -8.76
C GLY A 5 1.92 -9.63 -9.37
N LYS A 6 1.16 -8.86 -8.58
CA LYS A 6 0.02 -8.05 -9.06
C LYS A 6 0.48 -6.67 -9.50
N ASP A 7 0.09 -6.20 -10.69
CA ASP A 7 0.36 -4.81 -11.06
C ASP A 7 -0.59 -3.87 -10.32
N ILE A 8 -0.06 -2.81 -9.71
CA ILE A 8 -0.84 -1.84 -8.95
C ILE A 8 -1.91 -1.17 -9.83
N LYS A 9 -1.62 -0.99 -11.14
CA LYS A 9 -2.57 -0.40 -12.09
C LYS A 9 -3.82 -1.25 -12.31
N ASP A 10 -3.72 -2.56 -12.12
CA ASP A 10 -4.81 -3.51 -12.35
C ASP A 10 -5.66 -3.73 -11.09
N ILE A 11 -5.29 -3.07 -9.98
CA ILE A 11 -6.02 -3.19 -8.73
C ILE A 11 -7.31 -2.38 -8.82
N SER A 12 -8.42 -3.07 -8.51
CA SER A 12 -9.72 -2.44 -8.45
C SER A 12 -9.78 -1.40 -7.34
N TRP A 13 -10.26 -0.21 -7.69
CA TRP A 13 -10.60 0.81 -6.72
C TRP A 13 -11.61 0.35 -5.67
N GLU A 14 -12.57 -0.51 -6.04
CA GLU A 14 -13.51 -1.11 -5.11
C GLU A 14 -12.83 -2.06 -4.12
N ASP A 15 -11.78 -2.77 -4.56
CA ASP A 15 -10.99 -3.61 -3.64
C ASP A 15 -10.24 -2.74 -2.63
N ILE A 16 -9.64 -1.63 -3.07
CA ILE A 16 -8.96 -0.67 -2.18
C ILE A 16 -9.93 -0.10 -1.15
N LYS A 17 -11.16 0.21 -1.54
CA LYS A 17 -12.20 0.74 -0.65
C LYS A 17 -12.66 -0.26 0.38
N ASN A 18 -12.97 -1.47 -0.05
CA ASN A 18 -13.79 -2.41 0.72
C ASN A 18 -12.99 -3.52 1.43
N LYS A 19 -11.69 -3.68 1.13
CA LYS A 19 -10.83 -4.73 1.69
C LYS A 19 -9.59 -4.15 2.35
N GLU A 20 -9.02 -4.86 3.31
CA GLU A 20 -7.72 -4.46 3.87
C GLU A 20 -6.64 -4.50 2.78
N LEU A 21 -5.72 -3.54 2.81
CA LEU A 21 -4.72 -3.41 1.74
C LEU A 21 -3.81 -4.64 1.67
N ILE A 22 -3.53 -5.27 2.82
CA ILE A 22 -2.77 -6.52 2.85
C ILE A 22 -3.48 -7.66 2.09
N GLU A 23 -4.81 -7.73 2.11
CA GLU A 23 -5.58 -8.71 1.33
C GLU A 23 -5.56 -8.38 -0.16
N VAL A 24 -5.72 -7.10 -0.50
CA VAL A 24 -5.68 -6.61 -1.89
C VAL A 24 -4.35 -6.99 -2.55
N PHE A 25 -3.23 -6.75 -1.87
CA PHE A 25 -1.89 -7.09 -2.36
C PHE A 25 -1.48 -8.55 -2.10
N GLY A 26 -2.25 -9.31 -1.32
CA GLY A 26 -1.94 -10.69 -0.94
C GLY A 26 -0.67 -10.81 -0.09
N LEU A 27 -0.48 -9.91 0.87
CA LEU A 27 0.72 -9.79 1.70
C LEU A 27 0.51 -10.39 3.08
N GLN A 28 1.59 -10.92 3.67
CA GLN A 28 1.61 -11.47 5.02
C GLN A 28 2.78 -10.85 5.82
N PRO A 29 2.72 -9.55 6.15
CA PRO A 29 3.75 -8.91 6.96
C PRO A 29 3.64 -9.35 8.43
N ALA A 30 4.71 -9.19 9.21
CA ALA A 30 4.65 -9.41 10.65
C ALA A 30 3.81 -8.33 11.35
N SER A 31 3.89 -7.08 10.87
CA SER A 31 3.00 -5.99 11.28
C SER A 31 2.72 -5.04 10.11
N TYR A 32 1.58 -4.36 10.16
CA TYR A 32 1.25 -3.33 9.17
C TYR A 32 0.43 -2.20 9.78
N LYS A 33 0.43 -1.07 9.06
CA LYS A 33 -0.48 0.04 9.27
C LYS A 33 -1.04 0.45 7.92
N GLU A 34 -2.35 0.62 7.85
CA GLU A 34 -3.00 1.16 6.67
C GLU A 34 -3.67 2.49 6.97
N PHE A 35 -3.67 3.36 5.96
CA PHE A 35 -4.40 4.61 5.93
C PHE A 35 -5.10 4.73 4.59
N LYS A 36 -6.39 5.09 4.62
CA LYS A 36 -7.20 5.34 3.44
C LYS A 36 -7.95 6.65 3.62
N GLU A 37 -7.90 7.49 2.61
CA GLU A 37 -8.58 8.76 2.58
C GLU A 37 -9.47 8.83 1.34
N TYR A 38 -10.71 9.28 1.55
CA TYR A 38 -11.73 9.38 0.52
C TYR A 38 -12.16 10.84 0.43
N GLU A 39 -11.71 11.55 -0.61
CA GLU A 39 -12.05 12.95 -0.83
C GLU A 39 -12.61 13.15 -2.23
N ARG A 40 -13.83 13.72 -2.32
CA ARG A 40 -14.47 14.12 -3.60
C ARG A 40 -14.45 13.01 -4.67
N GLY A 41 -14.64 11.76 -4.25
CA GLY A 41 -14.61 10.58 -5.11
C GLY A 41 -13.22 10.01 -5.38
N ASN A 42 -12.14 10.76 -5.12
CA ASN A 42 -10.78 10.25 -5.18
C ASN A 42 -10.51 9.35 -3.97
N THR A 43 -9.51 8.49 -4.10
CA THR A 43 -9.09 7.58 -3.04
C THR A 43 -7.58 7.54 -2.96
N ASN A 44 -7.05 7.96 -1.81
CA ASN A 44 -5.65 7.87 -1.48
C ASN A 44 -5.48 6.73 -0.47
N PHE A 45 -4.43 5.93 -0.64
CA PHE A 45 -4.07 4.92 0.34
C PHE A 45 -2.58 4.93 0.62
N ASN A 46 -2.22 4.53 1.84
CA ASN A 46 -0.86 4.26 2.28
C ASN A 46 -0.86 2.97 3.09
N LEU A 47 -0.02 2.02 2.71
CA LEU A 47 0.21 0.77 3.42
C LEU A 47 1.67 0.72 3.86
N GLN A 48 1.90 0.68 5.16
CA GLN A 48 3.21 0.49 5.76
C GLN A 48 3.32 -0.94 6.30
N LEU A 49 4.41 -1.61 5.98
CA LEU A 49 4.65 -3.02 6.28
C LEU A 49 5.97 -3.17 7.03
N GLN A 50 6.00 -4.06 8.02
CA GLN A 50 7.24 -4.54 8.63
C GLN A 50 7.29 -6.07 8.51
N SER A 51 8.47 -6.58 8.15
CA SER A 51 8.74 -8.02 8.10
C SER A 51 8.97 -8.63 9.50
N GLU A 52 9.19 -7.80 10.51
CA GLU A 52 9.53 -8.21 11.87
C GLU A 52 8.79 -7.33 12.90
N LEU A 53 8.31 -7.92 14.00
CA LEU A 53 7.47 -7.24 15.01
C LEU A 53 8.20 -6.16 15.82
N TYR A 54 9.51 -6.30 16.02
CA TYR A 54 10.31 -5.47 16.95
C TYR A 54 11.46 -4.73 16.27
N SER A 55 11.44 -4.67 14.94
CA SER A 55 12.50 -4.02 14.17
C SER A 55 12.09 -2.59 13.80
N LEU A 56 12.80 -1.60 14.34
CA LEU A 56 12.63 -0.19 13.95
C LEU A 56 13.17 0.10 12.54
N TRP A 57 13.79 -0.89 11.88
CA TRP A 57 14.86 -0.65 10.93
C TRP A 57 14.50 -0.91 9.46
N LYS A 58 13.50 -1.75 9.18
CA LYS A 58 13.05 -2.07 7.82
C LYS A 58 11.55 -1.88 7.69
N ARG A 59 11.15 -0.91 6.87
CA ARG A 59 9.75 -0.64 6.56
C ARG A 59 9.56 -0.55 5.06
N TYR A 60 8.52 -1.19 4.56
CA TYR A 60 8.08 -1.04 3.18
C TYR A 60 6.81 -0.21 3.15
N THR A 61 6.69 0.65 2.14
CA THR A 61 5.53 1.52 1.96
C THR A 61 4.98 1.34 0.57
N ILE A 62 3.67 1.17 0.46
CA ILE A 62 2.93 1.20 -0.81
C ILE A 62 1.95 2.35 -0.73
N THR A 63 2.04 3.30 -1.65
CA THR A 63 1.12 4.43 -1.74
C THR A 63 0.46 4.40 -3.10
N GLY A 64 -0.83 4.76 -3.17
CA GLY A 64 -1.48 4.95 -4.44
C GLY A 64 -2.64 5.93 -4.36
N ASN A 65 -2.93 6.56 -5.49
CA ASN A 65 -4.00 7.52 -5.64
C ASN A 65 -4.87 7.12 -6.84
N PHE A 66 -6.16 7.03 -6.59
CA PHE A 66 -7.20 6.76 -7.58
C PHE A 66 -8.05 8.01 -7.75
N ASN A 67 -8.40 8.31 -9.00
CA ASN A 67 -9.33 9.38 -9.30
C ASN A 67 -10.78 8.92 -9.04
N SER A 68 -11.73 9.84 -9.16
CA SER A 68 -13.17 9.56 -9.03
C SER A 68 -13.75 8.56 -10.01
N HIS A 69 -13.03 8.23 -11.09
CA HIS A 69 -13.39 7.21 -12.08
C HIS A 69 -12.77 5.84 -11.76
N GLY A 70 -12.15 5.68 -10.59
CA GLY A 70 -11.54 4.43 -10.15
C GLY A 70 -10.23 4.08 -10.88
N SER A 71 -9.63 5.02 -11.61
CA SER A 71 -8.34 4.81 -12.28
C SER A 71 -7.18 5.26 -11.40
N CYS A 72 -6.16 4.40 -11.27
CA CYS A 72 -4.92 4.74 -10.58
C CYS A 72 -4.09 5.71 -11.44
N TYR A 73 -3.78 6.90 -10.91
CA TYR A 73 -2.97 7.91 -11.62
C TYR A 73 -1.59 8.12 -11.00
N ARG A 74 -1.40 7.71 -9.74
CA ARG A 74 -0.10 7.74 -9.06
C ARG A 74 0.02 6.51 -8.16
N TYR A 75 1.20 5.91 -8.17
CA TYR A 75 1.55 4.85 -7.24
C TYR A 75 3.05 4.87 -6.96
N GLU A 76 3.42 4.51 -5.74
CA GLU A 76 4.79 4.52 -5.25
C GLU A 76 5.01 3.32 -4.34
N VAL A 77 6.20 2.73 -4.43
CA VAL A 77 6.66 1.67 -3.55
C VAL A 77 8.02 2.11 -3.04
N GLY A 78 8.16 2.16 -1.72
CA GLY A 78 9.37 2.58 -1.04
C GLY A 78 9.83 1.54 -0.04
N ALA A 79 11.13 1.51 0.20
CA ALA A 79 11.73 0.82 1.31
C ALA A 79 12.54 1.84 2.13
N GLN A 80 12.34 1.83 3.44
CA GLN A 80 13.14 2.59 4.38
C GLN A 80 14.09 1.63 5.09
N TYR A 81 15.37 1.96 5.05
CA TYR A 81 16.44 1.29 5.78
C TYR A 81 17.13 2.33 6.67
N SER A 82 17.54 1.91 7.87
CA SER A 82 18.48 2.69 8.68
C SER A 82 19.91 2.19 8.41
N LEU A 83 20.87 3.11 8.29
CA LEU A 83 22.27 2.81 7.95
C LEU A 83 23.14 2.40 9.15
N TRP A 84 22.60 2.39 10.36
CA TRP A 84 23.34 2.10 11.58
C TRP A 84 23.13 0.63 11.97
N GLU A 85 24.09 -0.22 11.59
CA GLU A 85 24.47 -1.45 12.29
C GLU A 85 25.90 -1.28 12.81
#